data_AF-A0AAU1VYH8-F1
#
_entry.id   AF-A0AAU1VYH8-F1
#
_cell.length_a   1.000
_cell.length_b   1.000
_cell.length_c   1.000
_cell.angle_alpha   90.00
_cell.angle_beta   90.00
_cell.angle_gamma   90.00
#
_symmetry.space_group_name_H-M   'P 1'
#
loop_
_entity.id
_entity.type
_entity.pdbx_description
1 polymer ?
#
loop_
_entity_poly.entity_id
_entity_poly.type
_entity_poly.pdbx_seq_one_letter_code
_entity_poly.pdbx_strand_id
1 'polypeptide(L)'
;MIAMLEELRGLAPLTAEGAAARFSAQEWTPGGKPRHGVETSWDKGSIGAWIQTFTSGTVSVSFAVWIRDVDESGYFDDLEAVYEQGEQALADFLPEVEESPLVGHLIEAEPTEADRDEFITVTKWALDARILTAGVIQQDTDLPVTVVVALEEPGIA
;
A
#
# COMPACT_ATOMS: atom_id res chain seq x y z
N MET A 1 -2.50 10.21 -4.56
CA MET A 1 -2.46 8.74 -4.65
C MET A 1 -3.83 8.15 -4.98
N ILE A 2 -4.93 8.64 -4.39
CA ILE A 2 -6.31 8.22 -4.74
C ILE A 2 -6.58 8.14 -6.26
N ALA A 3 -6.22 9.19 -7.02
CA ALA A 3 -6.35 9.17 -8.49
C ALA A 3 -5.57 8.03 -9.18
N MET A 4 -4.46 7.57 -8.58
CA MET A 4 -3.74 6.39 -9.06
C MET A 4 -4.50 5.11 -8.75
N LEU A 5 -5.09 4.96 -7.57
CA LEU A 5 -5.94 3.81 -7.23
C LEU A 5 -7.16 3.69 -8.16
N GLU A 6 -7.78 4.81 -8.53
CA GLU A 6 -8.89 4.83 -9.50
C GLU A 6 -8.47 4.35 -10.88
N GLU A 7 -7.32 4.82 -11.37
CA GLU A 7 -6.74 4.41 -12.65
C GLU A 7 -6.36 2.92 -12.65
N LEU A 8 -5.83 2.42 -11.53
CA LEU A 8 -5.52 1.00 -11.35
C LEU A 8 -6.79 0.15 -11.28
N ARG A 9 -7.86 0.61 -10.62
CA ARG A 9 -9.17 -0.05 -10.62
C ARG A 9 -9.67 -0.30 -12.04
N GLY A 10 -9.45 0.66 -12.94
CA GLY A 10 -9.83 0.57 -14.35
C GLY A 10 -9.03 -0.44 -15.21
N LEU A 11 -7.94 -1.01 -14.70
CA LEU A 11 -7.20 -2.09 -15.38
C LEU A 11 -7.81 -3.41 -14.98
N ALA A 12 -8.29 -4.25 -15.91
CA ALA A 12 -8.76 -5.60 -15.61
C ALA A 12 -8.23 -6.61 -16.65
N PRO A 13 -7.29 -7.50 -16.30
CA PRO A 13 -6.67 -7.67 -14.97
C PRO A 13 -5.68 -6.56 -14.63
N LEU A 14 -5.35 -6.40 -13.34
CA LEU A 14 -4.21 -5.60 -12.90
C LEU A 14 -2.92 -6.40 -13.14
N THR A 15 -2.04 -5.90 -13.99
CA THR A 15 -0.72 -6.49 -14.26
C THR A 15 0.39 -5.52 -13.86
N ALA A 16 1.60 -6.03 -13.67
CA ALA A 16 2.75 -5.19 -13.34
C ALA A 16 3.05 -4.16 -14.44
N GLU A 17 3.00 -4.57 -15.71
CA GLU A 17 3.18 -3.70 -16.86
C GLU A 17 2.07 -2.65 -16.96
N GLY A 18 0.82 -3.05 -16.73
CA GLY A 18 -0.33 -2.15 -16.74
C GLY A 18 -0.19 -1.09 -15.65
N ALA A 19 0.17 -1.48 -14.42
CA ALA A 19 0.41 -0.57 -13.32
C ALA A 19 1.59 0.39 -13.59
N ALA A 20 2.73 -0.14 -14.04
CA ALA A 20 3.91 0.65 -14.40
C ALA A 20 3.61 1.69 -15.50
N ALA A 21 2.78 1.32 -16.48
CA ALA A 21 2.33 2.25 -17.51
C ALA A 21 1.47 3.40 -16.92
N ARG A 22 0.60 3.12 -15.95
CA ARG A 22 -0.19 4.17 -15.26
C ARG A 22 0.69 5.08 -14.39
N PHE A 23 1.68 4.53 -13.70
CA PHE A 23 2.64 5.33 -12.92
C PHE A 23 3.39 6.31 -13.84
N SER A 24 3.88 5.80 -14.97
CA SER A 24 4.54 6.61 -16.01
C SER A 24 3.62 7.71 -16.56
N ALA A 25 2.37 7.35 -16.91
CA ALA A 25 1.39 8.28 -17.46
C ALA A 25 0.97 9.37 -16.47
N GLN A 26 1.04 9.10 -15.17
CA GLN A 26 0.82 10.06 -14.10
C GLN A 26 2.10 10.77 -13.63
N GLU A 27 3.19 10.68 -14.38
CA GLU A 27 4.45 11.39 -14.11
C GLU A 27 5.04 11.05 -12.73
N TRP A 28 4.87 9.81 -12.27
CA TRP A 28 5.64 9.32 -11.13
C TRP A 28 7.10 9.11 -11.53
N THR A 29 8.01 9.37 -10.60
CA THR A 29 9.45 9.23 -10.83
C THR A 29 9.84 7.78 -10.61
N PRO A 30 10.50 7.10 -11.57
CA PRO A 30 10.95 5.72 -11.40
C PRO A 30 12.14 5.64 -10.43
N GLY A 31 12.15 4.64 -9.55
CA GLY A 31 13.26 4.40 -8.62
C GLY A 31 14.48 3.73 -9.27
N GLY A 32 14.36 3.29 -10.53
CA GLY A 32 15.49 2.91 -11.38
C GLY A 32 16.00 1.48 -11.16
N LYS A 33 15.18 0.59 -10.62
CA LYS A 33 15.54 -0.81 -10.35
C LYS A 33 14.51 -1.77 -10.96
N PRO A 34 14.40 -1.84 -12.30
CA PRO A 34 13.42 -2.69 -12.95
C PRO A 34 13.69 -4.18 -12.69
N ARG A 35 12.62 -4.94 -12.47
CA ARG A 35 12.63 -6.41 -12.36
C ARG A 35 11.92 -7.00 -13.55
N HIS A 36 12.56 -7.99 -14.20
CA HIS A 36 12.05 -8.61 -15.43
C HIS A 36 11.68 -7.61 -16.55
N GLY A 37 12.35 -6.45 -16.58
CA GLY A 37 12.10 -5.39 -17.57
C GLY A 37 10.98 -4.42 -17.20
N VAL A 38 10.35 -4.58 -16.03
CA VAL A 38 9.29 -3.68 -15.53
C VAL A 38 9.81 -2.88 -14.35
N GLU A 39 9.61 -1.55 -14.36
CA GLU A 39 9.93 -0.71 -13.21
C GLU A 39 8.96 -0.99 -12.06
N THR A 40 9.49 -1.39 -10.91
CA THR A 40 8.69 -1.81 -9.76
C THR A 40 8.64 -0.77 -8.66
N SER A 41 9.38 0.33 -8.78
CA SER A 41 9.53 1.33 -7.74
C SER A 41 9.26 2.72 -8.27
N TRP A 42 8.44 3.48 -7.55
CA TRP A 42 7.95 4.77 -8.03
C TRP A 42 7.81 5.75 -6.87
N ASP A 43 8.09 7.02 -7.13
CA ASP A 43 7.98 8.10 -6.14
C ASP A 43 7.18 9.27 -6.70
N LYS A 44 6.34 9.89 -5.84
CA LYS A 44 5.66 11.15 -6.15
C LYS A 44 5.45 11.98 -4.89
N GLY A 45 6.20 13.07 -4.78
CA GLY A 45 6.21 13.89 -3.56
C GLY A 45 6.80 13.09 -2.40
N SER A 46 6.04 12.96 -1.31
CA SER A 46 6.40 12.15 -0.13
C SER A 46 5.90 10.71 -0.19
N ILE A 47 5.22 10.30 -1.27
CA ILE A 47 4.62 8.98 -1.40
C ILE A 47 5.54 8.09 -2.23
N GLY A 48 5.99 6.99 -1.63
CA GLY A 48 6.64 5.89 -2.33
C GLY A 48 5.62 4.85 -2.77
N ALA A 49 5.87 4.15 -3.87
CA ALA A 49 5.01 3.09 -4.36
C ALA A 49 5.82 1.92 -4.91
N TRP A 50 5.25 0.72 -4.78
CA TRP A 50 5.89 -0.51 -5.20
C TRP A 50 4.92 -1.43 -5.96
N ILE A 51 5.44 -2.14 -6.95
CA ILE A 51 4.73 -3.21 -7.67
C ILE A 51 5.42 -4.53 -7.34
N GLN A 52 4.65 -5.49 -6.85
CA GLN A 52 5.13 -6.83 -6.56
C GLN A 52 4.26 -7.87 -7.25
N THR A 53 4.91 -8.79 -7.97
CA THR A 53 4.27 -9.99 -8.51
C THR A 53 4.74 -11.20 -7.71
N PHE A 54 3.79 -11.93 -7.13
CA PHE A 54 4.05 -13.13 -6.37
C PHE A 54 4.08 -14.36 -7.28
N THR A 55 4.72 -15.43 -6.82
CA THR A 55 4.76 -16.72 -7.54
C THR A 55 3.39 -17.37 -7.72
N SER A 56 2.41 -16.99 -6.89
CA SER A 56 0.99 -17.36 -7.03
C SER A 56 0.29 -16.67 -8.21
N GLY A 57 0.94 -15.72 -8.87
CA GLY A 57 0.32 -14.86 -9.89
C GLY A 57 -0.40 -13.64 -9.33
N THR A 58 -0.48 -13.48 -7.99
CA THR A 58 -1.00 -12.26 -7.36
C THR A 58 -0.13 -11.07 -7.74
N VAL A 59 -0.77 -9.95 -8.09
CA VAL A 59 -0.10 -8.66 -8.31
C VAL A 59 -0.57 -7.69 -7.23
N SER A 60 0.38 -7.16 -6.48
CA SER A 60 0.14 -6.12 -5.46
C SER A 60 0.78 -4.81 -5.90
N VAL A 61 0.01 -3.73 -5.82
CA VAL A 61 0.53 -2.37 -5.94
C VAL A 61 0.32 -1.67 -4.59
N SER A 62 1.42 -1.31 -3.94
CA SER A 62 1.40 -0.69 -2.62
C SER A 62 1.92 0.75 -2.66
N PHE A 63 1.46 1.56 -1.71
CA PHE A 63 1.83 2.95 -1.52
C PHE A 63 2.20 3.17 -0.06
N ALA A 64 3.43 3.63 0.19
CA ALA A 64 3.84 4.14 1.49
C ALA A 64 3.44 5.63 1.57
N VAL A 65 2.36 5.92 2.29
CA VAL A 65 1.80 7.28 2.40
C VAL A 65 2.37 8.05 3.59
N TRP A 66 2.95 7.34 4.55
CA TRP A 66 3.65 7.88 5.70
C TRP A 66 4.75 6.90 6.12
N ILE A 67 5.89 7.44 6.55
CA ILE A 67 7.05 6.67 7.00
C ILE A 67 7.70 7.37 8.19
N ARG A 68 8.06 6.59 9.21
CA ARG A 68 8.84 7.06 10.36
C ARG A 68 9.93 6.06 10.70
N ASP A 69 11.17 6.51 10.55
CA ASP A 69 12.33 5.75 10.98
C ASP A 69 12.32 5.55 12.50
N VAL A 70 12.64 4.33 12.92
CA VAL A 70 12.92 4.00 14.32
C VAL A 70 14.43 4.21 14.50
N ASP A 71 14.83 5.23 15.27
CA ASP A 71 16.24 5.53 15.48
C ASP A 71 16.90 4.39 16.28
N GLU A 72 17.97 3.79 15.75
CA GLU A 72 18.75 2.70 16.39
C GLU A 72 19.35 3.11 17.75
N SER A 73 19.32 4.41 18.12
CA SER A 73 20.01 4.96 19.29
C SER A 73 19.41 4.65 20.68
N GLY A 74 18.41 3.77 20.77
CA GLY A 74 18.27 2.94 21.98
C GLY A 74 17.37 3.44 23.10
N TYR A 75 16.21 4.01 22.78
CA TYR A 75 15.09 4.06 23.73
C TYR A 75 13.94 3.18 23.22
N PHE A 76 13.91 1.93 23.69
CA PHE A 76 12.80 1.00 23.44
C PHE A 76 11.44 1.57 23.92
N ASP A 77 11.46 2.58 24.80
CA ASP A 77 10.27 3.29 25.29
C ASP A 77 9.59 4.21 24.25
N ASP A 78 10.14 4.38 23.03
CA ASP A 78 9.55 5.26 21.98
C ASP A 78 8.86 4.47 20.84
N LEU A 79 9.00 3.13 20.78
CA LEU A 79 8.42 2.35 19.68
C LEU A 79 6.88 2.33 19.72
N GLU A 80 6.30 2.20 20.91
CA GLU A 80 4.85 2.30 21.12
C GLU A 80 4.33 3.67 20.67
N ALA A 81 5.07 4.75 20.96
CA ALA A 81 4.71 6.09 20.50
C ALA A 81 4.82 6.27 18.98
N VAL A 82 5.75 5.57 18.31
CA VAL A 82 5.83 5.53 16.85
C VAL A 82 4.66 4.74 16.26
N TYR A 83 4.24 3.65 16.90
CA TYR A 83 3.04 2.91 16.50
C TYR A 83 1.79 3.77 16.63
N GLU A 84 1.59 4.44 17.76
CA GLU A 84 0.47 5.38 17.96
C GLU A 84 0.46 6.50 16.91
N GLN A 85 1.63 7.02 16.51
CA GLN A 85 1.73 7.99 15.42
C GLN A 85 1.33 7.39 14.07
N GLY A 86 1.73 6.14 13.79
CA GLY A 86 1.31 5.40 12.60
C GLY A 86 -0.20 5.17 12.57
N GLU A 87 -0.80 4.79 13.70
CA GLU A 87 -2.25 4.61 13.84
C GLU A 87 -3.00 5.92 13.61
N GLN A 88 -2.52 7.03 14.18
CA GLN A 88 -3.10 8.34 13.94
C GLN A 88 -2.95 8.76 12.47
N ALA A 89 -1.79 8.54 11.86
CA ALA A 89 -1.56 8.83 10.44
C ALA A 89 -2.48 7.99 9.54
N LEU A 90 -2.73 6.73 9.87
CA LEU A 90 -3.73 5.91 9.19
C LEU A 90 -5.13 6.50 9.38
N ALA A 91 -5.53 6.81 10.61
CA ALA A 91 -6.85 7.37 10.91
C ALA A 91 -7.11 8.70 10.18
N ASP A 92 -6.08 9.55 10.04
CA ASP A 92 -6.16 10.80 9.27
C ASP A 92 -6.23 10.55 7.76
N PHE A 93 -5.64 9.44 7.28
CA PHE A 93 -5.63 9.07 5.87
C PHE A 93 -6.92 8.35 5.42
N LEU A 94 -7.54 7.53 6.26
CA LEU A 94 -8.74 6.74 5.91
C LEU A 94 -9.87 7.57 5.29
N PRO A 95 -10.21 8.78 5.79
CA PRO A 95 -11.19 9.65 5.15
C PRO A 95 -10.86 9.99 3.69
N GLU A 96 -9.59 10.08 3.29
CA GLU A 96 -9.24 10.33 1.89
C GLU A 96 -9.69 9.20 0.96
N VAL A 97 -9.76 7.96 1.45
CA VAL A 97 -10.27 6.81 0.70
C VAL A 97 -11.80 6.78 0.75
N GLU A 98 -12.39 6.96 1.93
CA GLU A 98 -13.83 6.85 2.18
C GLU A 98 -14.63 8.00 1.56
N GLU A 99 -14.03 9.17 1.39
CA GLU A 99 -14.66 10.33 0.74
C GLU A 99 -14.31 10.42 -0.76
N SER A 100 -13.48 9.50 -1.26
CA SER A 100 -13.10 9.47 -2.67
C SER A 100 -14.18 8.89 -3.58
N PRO A 101 -14.08 9.05 -4.91
CA PRO A 101 -14.97 8.36 -5.84
C PRO A 101 -14.80 6.82 -5.85
N LEU A 102 -13.85 6.25 -5.08
CA LEU A 102 -13.79 4.82 -4.83
C LEU A 102 -14.91 4.33 -3.90
N VAL A 103 -15.49 5.19 -3.05
CA VAL A 103 -16.46 4.79 -2.01
C VAL A 103 -17.63 3.98 -2.55
N GLY A 104 -18.11 4.29 -3.75
CA GLY A 104 -19.21 3.55 -4.40
C GLY A 104 -18.86 2.11 -4.82
N HIS A 105 -17.58 1.74 -4.74
CA HIS A 105 -17.04 0.42 -5.10
C HIS A 105 -16.44 -0.32 -3.90
N LEU A 106 -16.32 0.32 -2.74
CA LEU A 106 -15.74 -0.26 -1.54
C LEU A 106 -16.82 -1.02 -0.75
N ILE A 107 -16.50 -2.25 -0.38
CA ILE A 107 -17.28 -3.05 0.56
C ILE A 107 -16.35 -3.43 1.69
N GLU A 108 -16.66 -3.03 2.92
CA GLU A 108 -15.86 -3.40 4.09
C GLU A 108 -15.67 -4.92 4.17
N ALA A 109 -14.44 -5.32 4.44
CA ALA A 109 -14.04 -6.71 4.61
C ALA A 109 -13.33 -6.87 5.96
N GLU A 110 -13.63 -7.95 6.67
CA GLU A 110 -12.94 -8.22 7.94
C GLU A 110 -11.47 -8.60 7.68
N PRO A 111 -10.51 -8.04 8.46
CA PRO A 111 -9.13 -8.50 8.43
C PRO A 111 -9.02 -9.97 8.83
N THR A 112 -8.22 -10.72 8.08
CA THR A 112 -7.89 -12.12 8.34
C THR A 112 -6.88 -12.25 9.49
N GLU A 113 -6.65 -13.47 9.98
CA GLU A 113 -5.58 -13.71 10.98
C GLU A 113 -4.21 -13.31 10.45
N ALA A 114 -3.91 -13.59 9.18
CA ALA A 114 -2.65 -13.18 8.56
C ALA A 114 -2.48 -11.65 8.51
N ASP A 115 -3.56 -10.89 8.24
CA ASP A 115 -3.50 -9.43 8.29
C ASP A 115 -3.20 -8.93 9.72
N ARG A 116 -3.72 -9.60 10.76
CA ARG A 116 -3.50 -9.22 12.16
C ARG A 116 -2.11 -9.59 12.66
N ASP A 117 -1.46 -10.58 12.04
CA ASP A 117 -0.07 -10.92 12.32
C ASP A 117 0.91 -9.97 11.62
N GLU A 118 0.52 -9.41 10.46
CA GLU A 118 1.36 -8.52 9.66
C GLU A 118 1.22 -7.04 10.05
N PHE A 119 0.01 -6.59 10.38
CA PHE A 119 -0.27 -5.18 10.64
C PHE A 119 -0.50 -4.90 12.13
N ILE A 120 0.02 -3.76 12.58
CA ILE A 120 -0.27 -3.18 13.91
C ILE A 120 -1.74 -2.78 13.97
N THR A 121 -2.23 -2.12 12.92
CA THR A 121 -3.64 -1.83 12.70
C THR A 121 -3.96 -1.89 11.21
N VAL A 122 -5.17 -2.31 10.84
CA VAL A 122 -5.55 -2.54 9.45
C VAL A 122 -7.03 -2.32 9.22
N THR A 123 -7.33 -1.69 8.08
CA THR A 123 -8.66 -1.61 7.49
C THR A 123 -8.62 -2.23 6.10
N LYS A 124 -9.67 -2.98 5.74
CA LYS A 124 -9.70 -3.78 4.52
C LYS A 124 -11.03 -3.65 3.82
N TRP A 125 -10.99 -3.62 2.50
CA TRP A 125 -12.17 -3.59 1.66
C TRP A 125 -12.03 -4.55 0.49
N ALA A 126 -13.14 -5.15 0.09
CA ALA A 126 -13.29 -5.62 -1.27
C ALA A 126 -13.50 -4.39 -2.19
N LEU A 127 -12.74 -4.35 -3.28
CA LEU A 127 -12.86 -3.34 -4.33
C LEU A 127 -13.07 -4.08 -5.66
N ASP A 128 -14.33 -4.17 -6.10
CA ASP A 128 -14.73 -5.04 -7.21
C ASP A 128 -14.27 -6.51 -7.00
N ALA A 129 -13.36 -7.03 -7.84
CA ALA A 129 -12.78 -8.37 -7.71
C ALA A 129 -11.42 -8.40 -6.97
N ARG A 130 -11.04 -7.26 -6.38
CA ARG A 130 -9.74 -7.04 -5.72
C ARG A 130 -9.90 -6.80 -4.24
N ILE A 131 -8.76 -6.78 -3.57
CA ILE A 131 -8.64 -6.41 -2.18
C ILE A 131 -7.87 -5.09 -2.07
N LEU A 132 -8.43 -4.14 -1.35
CA LEU A 132 -7.75 -2.93 -0.92
C LEU A 132 -7.49 -3.04 0.58
N THR A 133 -6.24 -2.88 0.98
CA THR A 133 -5.81 -2.94 2.38
C THR A 133 -5.12 -1.61 2.72
N ALA A 134 -5.48 -0.98 3.82
CA ALA A 134 -4.77 0.16 4.38
C ALA A 134 -4.38 -0.17 5.83
N GLY A 135 -3.11 -0.04 6.18
CA GLY A 135 -2.66 -0.44 7.50
C GLY A 135 -1.30 0.10 7.89
N VAL A 136 -1.01 0.00 9.19
CA VAL A 136 0.29 0.34 9.78
C VAL A 136 1.09 -0.95 9.88
N ILE A 137 2.28 -0.95 9.30
CA ILE A 137 3.17 -2.10 9.27
C ILE A 137 4.58 -1.71 9.69
N GLN A 138 5.25 -2.65 10.36
CA GLN A 138 6.69 -2.63 10.55
C GLN A 138 7.24 -4.00 10.14
N GLN A 139 8.08 -4.05 9.10
CA GLN A 139 8.57 -5.32 8.57
C GLN A 139 9.58 -6.03 9.47
N ASP A 140 10.38 -5.25 10.21
CA ASP A 140 11.37 -5.71 11.19
C ASP A 140 11.52 -4.62 12.26
N THR A 141 11.93 -4.98 13.48
CA THR A 141 12.05 -4.02 14.59
C THR A 141 13.05 -2.90 14.31
N ASP A 142 14.02 -3.15 13.42
CA ASP A 142 15.02 -2.17 12.99
C ASP A 142 14.60 -1.39 11.73
N LEU A 143 13.44 -1.71 11.16
CA LEU A 143 12.90 -1.04 9.98
C LEU A 143 11.88 0.05 10.36
N PRO A 144 11.66 1.03 9.47
CA PRO A 144 10.70 2.10 9.69
C PRO A 144 9.26 1.59 9.84
N VAL A 145 8.49 2.28 10.66
CA VAL A 145 7.03 2.10 10.72
C VAL A 145 6.42 2.86 9.55
N THR A 146 5.52 2.20 8.82
CA THR A 146 4.96 2.73 7.57
C THR A 146 3.45 2.59 7.57
N VAL A 147 2.74 3.61 7.08
CA VAL A 147 1.34 3.47 6.66
C VAL A 147 1.34 3.07 5.20
N VAL A 148 0.83 1.87 4.91
CA VAL A 148 0.77 1.29 3.58
C VAL A 148 -0.67 1.17 3.11
N VAL A 149 -0.90 1.50 1.85
CA VAL A 149 -2.15 1.21 1.12
C VAL A 149 -1.82 0.28 -0.03
N ALA A 150 -2.40 -0.91 -0.07
CA ALA A 150 -2.11 -1.94 -1.06
C ALA A 150 -3.37 -2.38 -1.80
N LEU A 151 -3.30 -2.39 -3.13
CA LEU A 151 -4.31 -2.96 -4.02
C LEU A 151 -3.81 -4.28 -4.58
N GLU A 152 -4.54 -5.36 -4.32
CA GLU A 152 -4.17 -6.71 -4.70
C GLU A 152 -5.15 -7.31 -5.71
N GLU A 153 -4.61 -7.75 -6.84
CA GLU A 153 -5.27 -8.64 -7.77
C GLU A 153 -4.89 -10.07 -7.42
N PRO A 154 -5.85 -10.88 -6.93
CA PRO A 154 -5.57 -12.27 -6.62
C PRO A 154 -5.19 -13.04 -7.90
N GLY A 155 -4.18 -13.91 -7.79
CA GLY A 155 -3.82 -14.81 -8.89
C GLY A 155 -5.01 -15.68 -9.29
N ILE A 156 -5.13 -15.95 -10.60
CA ILE A 156 -6.10 -16.94 -11.10
C ILE A 156 -5.58 -18.32 -10.66
N ALA A 157 -6.29 -18.95 -9.72
CA ALA A 157 -6.01 -20.30 -9.26
C ALA A 157 -6.22 -21.36 -10.36
#